data_AF-A0A1M6SC44-F1
#
_entry.id   AF-A0A1M6SC44-F1
#
_cell.length_a   1.000
_cell.length_b   1.000
_cell.length_c   1.000
_cell.angle_alpha   90.00
_cell.angle_beta   90.00
_cell.angle_gamma   90.00
#
_symmetry.space_group_name_H-M   'P 1'
#
loop_
_entity.id
_entity.type
_entity.pdbx_description
1 polymer ?
#
loop_
_entity_poly.entity_id
_entity_poly.type
_entity_poly.pdbx_seq_one_letter_code
_entity_poly.pdbx_strand_id
1 'polypeptide(L)'
;MQKRLSDAVFENLKELIKAKNAAHESMFKFSWKKLWPFSLIWPQVDYIRIQRFMGEVKEKAILQKQFIQDNLGSSSPEEKEFLNAIPAYVDALGNSCDKLARVAEFKQNILEKKQKRDPFAFNRILKDYEDAQATLVRAGAFVQVAWGSLAPNRNKSQHAGN
;
A
#
# COMPACT_ATOMS: atom_id res chain seq x y z
N MET A 1 -0.38 -29.21 4.12
CA MET A 1 -1.56 -28.59 3.48
C MET A 1 -1.05 -27.43 2.64
N GLN A 2 -1.19 -27.49 1.31
CA GLN A 2 -0.67 -26.46 0.40
C GLN A 2 -1.51 -25.19 0.57
N LYS A 3 -0.87 -24.03 0.84
CA LYS A 3 -1.57 -22.77 1.05
C LYS A 3 -2.24 -22.36 -0.26
N ARG A 4 -3.55 -22.06 -0.23
CA ARG A 4 -4.31 -21.61 -1.41
C ARG A 4 -3.69 -20.33 -1.97
N LEU A 5 -3.73 -20.17 -3.29
CA LEU A 5 -3.18 -18.98 -3.96
C LEU A 5 -3.81 -17.70 -3.39
N SER A 6 -5.13 -17.72 -3.18
CA SER A 6 -5.86 -16.60 -2.58
C SER A 6 -5.29 -16.19 -1.22
N ASP A 7 -4.89 -17.16 -0.39
CA ASP A 7 -4.43 -16.91 0.98
C ASP A 7 -3.00 -16.37 1.01
N ALA A 8 -2.15 -16.83 0.09
CA ALA A 8 -0.83 -16.24 -0.11
C ALA A 8 -0.96 -14.79 -0.58
N VAL A 9 -1.79 -14.55 -1.59
CA VAL A 9 -2.00 -13.21 -2.16
C VAL A 9 -2.56 -12.24 -1.12
N PHE A 10 -3.60 -12.64 -0.37
CA PHE A 10 -4.24 -11.77 0.61
C PHE A 10 -3.29 -11.35 1.76
N GLU A 11 -2.51 -12.30 2.29
CA GLU A 11 -1.54 -11.97 3.34
C GLU A 11 -0.42 -11.07 2.82
N ASN A 12 0.08 -11.30 1.60
CA ASN A 12 1.06 -10.39 0.98
C ASN A 12 0.50 -8.97 0.84
N LEU A 13 -0.73 -8.82 0.37
CA LEU A 13 -1.39 -7.51 0.24
C LEU A 13 -1.55 -6.82 1.59
N LYS A 14 -1.86 -7.56 2.66
CA LYS A 14 -1.92 -7.03 4.04
C LYS A 14 -0.58 -6.47 4.50
N GLU A 15 0.52 -7.15 4.22
CA GLU A 15 1.85 -6.66 4.59
C GLU A 15 2.24 -5.42 3.77
N LEU A 16 1.92 -5.38 2.48
CA LEU A 16 2.18 -4.20 1.64
C LEU A 16 1.38 -2.96 2.11
N ILE A 17 0.10 -3.11 2.48
CA ILE A 17 -0.69 -1.99 2.98
C ILE A 17 -0.23 -1.53 4.37
N LYS A 18 0.19 -2.46 5.25
CA LYS A 18 0.80 -2.11 6.54
C LYS A 18 2.06 -1.29 6.35
N ALA A 19 2.96 -1.73 5.46
CA ALA A 19 4.19 -1.01 5.12
C ALA A 19 3.90 0.41 4.61
N LYS A 20 2.96 0.54 3.67
CA LYS A 20 2.52 1.84 3.13
C LYS A 20 1.93 2.75 4.22
N ASN A 21 1.12 2.20 5.13
CA ASN A 21 0.52 2.97 6.22
C ASN A 21 1.56 3.41 7.25
N ALA A 22 2.54 2.56 7.59
CA ALA A 22 3.64 2.94 8.46
C ALA A 22 4.40 4.16 7.88
N ALA A 23 4.68 4.15 6.57
CA ALA A 23 5.31 5.29 5.90
C ALA A 23 4.45 6.57 5.93
N HIS A 24 3.13 6.44 5.73
CA HIS A 24 2.20 7.56 5.91
C HIS A 24 2.31 8.13 7.33
N GLU A 25 2.25 7.28 8.36
CA GLU A 25 2.24 7.73 9.75
C GLU A 25 3.57 8.38 10.15
N SER A 26 4.70 7.83 9.71
CA SER A 26 6.02 8.45 9.90
C SER A 26 6.10 9.84 9.28
N MET A 27 5.41 10.09 8.17
CA MET A 27 5.47 11.37 7.45
C MET A 27 4.50 12.44 7.97
N PHE A 28 3.36 12.04 8.55
CA PHE A 28 2.27 12.95 8.94
C PHE A 28 1.93 12.95 10.44
N LYS A 29 2.02 11.82 11.15
CA LYS A 29 1.66 11.72 12.57
C LYS A 29 2.85 11.92 13.51
N PHE A 30 4.07 11.63 13.06
CA PHE A 30 5.26 11.77 13.90
C PHE A 30 5.62 13.25 14.11
N SER A 31 5.17 13.81 15.23
CA SER A 31 5.52 15.17 15.66
C SER A 31 6.87 15.16 16.38
N TRP A 32 7.96 15.39 15.66
CA TRP A 32 9.31 15.57 16.22
C TRP A 32 9.41 16.67 17.30
N LYS A 33 8.43 17.58 17.36
CA LYS A 33 8.31 18.57 18.44
C LYS A 33 8.04 17.96 19.83
N LYS A 34 7.79 16.66 19.95
CA LYS A 34 7.40 15.98 21.21
C LYS A 34 8.46 15.06 21.81
N LEU A 35 9.69 15.00 21.28
CA LEU A 35 10.75 14.12 21.81
C LEU A 35 11.98 14.91 22.28
N TRP A 36 12.28 14.82 23.57
CA TRP A 36 13.48 15.32 24.24
C TRP A 36 14.52 14.18 24.34
N PRO A 37 15.84 14.40 24.19
CA PRO A 37 16.58 15.65 23.93
C PRO A 37 16.91 15.87 22.44
N PHE A 38 16.21 15.23 21.50
CA PHE A 38 16.54 15.29 20.07
C PHE A 38 16.07 16.55 19.32
N SER A 39 15.72 17.62 20.02
CA SER A 39 15.37 18.91 19.40
C SER A 39 16.58 19.69 18.84
N LEU A 40 17.81 19.21 19.06
CA LEU A 40 19.06 19.89 18.66
C LEU A 40 19.91 19.13 17.64
N ILE A 41 19.68 17.84 17.43
CA ILE A 41 20.30 17.05 16.37
C ILE A 41 19.19 16.28 15.68
N TRP A 42 18.69 16.88 14.60
CA TRP A 42 17.60 16.42 13.74
C TRP A 42 17.57 14.89 13.59
N PRO A 43 16.57 14.17 14.13
CA PRO A 43 16.21 12.90 13.54
C PRO A 43 15.33 13.28 12.35
N GLN A 44 15.96 13.53 11.21
CA GLN A 44 15.24 13.76 9.96
C GLN A 44 14.28 12.59 9.77
N VAL A 45 12.99 12.86 9.57
CA VAL A 45 12.18 11.89 8.80
C VAL A 45 13.01 11.64 7.55
N ASP A 46 13.50 10.41 7.40
CA ASP A 46 14.35 10.04 6.27
C ASP A 46 13.44 9.97 5.03
N TYR A 47 13.13 11.15 4.47
CA TYR A 47 12.25 11.30 3.33
C TYR A 47 12.82 10.56 2.11
N ILE A 48 14.15 10.42 2.04
CA ILE A 48 14.84 9.59 1.04
C ILE A 48 14.47 8.12 1.24
N ARG A 49 14.53 7.61 2.47
CA ARG A 49 14.09 6.24 2.77
C ARG A 49 12.61 6.05 2.49
N ILE A 50 11.75 7.01 2.82
CA ILE A 50 10.32 6.92 2.47
C ILE A 50 10.14 6.83 0.94
N GLN A 51 10.84 7.65 0.16
CA GLN A 51 10.78 7.58 -1.31
C GLN A 51 11.21 6.20 -1.83
N ARG A 52 12.39 5.72 -1.41
CA ARG A 52 12.91 4.40 -1.80
C ARG A 52 11.96 3.27 -1.41
N PHE A 53 11.51 3.29 -0.16
CA PHE A 53 10.61 2.27 0.38
C PHE A 53 9.25 2.26 -0.33
N MET A 54 8.70 3.42 -0.73
CA MET A 54 7.49 3.46 -1.55
C MET A 54 7.71 2.92 -2.97
N GLY A 55 8.90 3.12 -3.54
CA GLY A 55 9.32 2.45 -4.78
C GLY A 55 9.33 0.93 -4.62
N GLU A 56 9.96 0.42 -3.56
CA GLU A 56 10.01 -1.02 -3.26
C GLU A 56 8.61 -1.61 -3.04
N VAL A 57 7.74 -0.96 -2.26
CA VAL A 57 6.36 -1.42 -2.02
C VAL A 57 5.58 -1.47 -3.34
N LYS A 58 5.74 -0.45 -4.21
CA LYS A 58 5.11 -0.44 -5.53
C LYS A 58 5.61 -1.58 -6.42
N GLU A 59 6.92 -1.81 -6.47
CA GLU A 59 7.50 -2.92 -7.23
C GLU A 59 6.96 -4.27 -6.75
N LYS A 60 6.92 -4.48 -5.43
CA LYS A 60 6.34 -5.71 -4.84
C LYS A 60 4.86 -5.85 -5.17
N ALA A 61 4.10 -4.77 -5.19
CA ALA A 61 2.70 -4.79 -5.60
C ALA A 61 2.56 -5.20 -7.08
N ILE A 62 3.39 -4.63 -7.98
CA ILE A 62 3.42 -5.01 -9.40
C ILE A 62 3.77 -6.49 -9.59
N LEU A 63 4.80 -6.98 -8.89
CA LEU A 63 5.17 -8.40 -8.90
C LEU A 63 4.01 -9.29 -8.41
N GLN A 64 3.24 -8.84 -7.41
CA GLN A 64 2.06 -9.56 -6.93
C GLN A 64 0.98 -9.66 -8.03
N LYS A 65 0.79 -8.62 -8.84
CA LYS A 65 -0.15 -8.63 -9.98
C LYS A 65 0.30 -9.62 -11.06
N GLN A 66 1.59 -9.65 -11.41
CA GLN A 66 2.16 -10.62 -12.35
C GLN A 66 2.01 -12.05 -11.83
N PHE A 67 2.36 -12.29 -10.57
CA PHE A 67 2.19 -13.59 -9.92
C PHE A 67 0.75 -14.10 -9.98
N ILE A 68 -0.25 -13.23 -9.83
CA ILE A 68 -1.66 -13.60 -9.98
C ILE A 68 -1.98 -13.97 -11.43
N GLN A 69 -1.52 -13.18 -12.41
CA GLN A 69 -1.76 -13.43 -13.83
C GLN A 69 -1.18 -14.79 -14.26
N ASP A 70 0.03 -15.11 -13.82
CA ASP A 70 0.73 -16.35 -14.16
C ASP A 70 0.03 -17.60 -13.57
N ASN A 71 -0.69 -17.45 -12.46
CA ASN A 71 -1.30 -18.56 -11.73
C ASN A 71 -2.84 -18.61 -11.83
N LEU A 72 -3.45 -17.64 -12.54
CA LEU A 72 -4.92 -17.53 -12.65
C LEU A 72 -5.54 -18.73 -13.38
N GLY A 73 -4.82 -19.29 -14.36
CA GLY A 73 -5.26 -20.45 -15.14
C GLY A 73 -5.46 -21.72 -14.29
N SER A 74 -4.70 -21.85 -13.21
CA SER A 74 -4.73 -23.00 -12.29
C SER A 74 -5.63 -22.80 -11.05
N SER A 75 -6.28 -21.63 -10.94
CA SER A 75 -7.11 -21.27 -9.79
C SER A 75 -8.54 -21.82 -9.90
N SER A 76 -9.17 -22.13 -8.77
CA SER A 76 -10.57 -22.58 -8.78
C SER A 76 -11.53 -21.45 -9.17
N PRO A 77 -12.73 -21.75 -9.71
CA PRO A 77 -13.71 -20.72 -10.05
C PRO A 77 -14.05 -19.77 -8.88
N GLU A 78 -14.09 -20.31 -7.66
CA GLU A 78 -14.35 -19.55 -6.43
C GLU A 78 -13.19 -18.59 -6.10
N GLU A 79 -11.94 -18.99 -6.37
CA GLU A 79 -10.76 -18.13 -6.16
C GLU A 79 -10.65 -17.03 -7.22
N LYS A 80 -11.10 -17.30 -8.45
CA LYS A 80 -11.00 -16.35 -9.57
C LYS A 80 -11.75 -15.04 -9.29
N GLU A 81 -12.89 -15.09 -8.61
CA GLU A 81 -13.63 -13.87 -8.24
C GLU A 81 -12.77 -12.95 -7.36
N PHE A 82 -12.13 -13.50 -6.34
CA PHE A 82 -11.20 -12.77 -5.48
C PHE A 82 -9.97 -12.29 -6.27
N LEU A 83 -9.32 -13.17 -7.02
CA LEU A 83 -8.09 -12.85 -7.76
C LEU A 83 -8.31 -11.78 -8.83
N ASN A 84 -9.49 -11.72 -9.44
CA ASN A 84 -9.85 -10.70 -10.44
C ASN A 84 -10.09 -9.31 -9.82
N ALA A 85 -10.43 -9.22 -8.53
CA ALA A 85 -10.61 -7.93 -7.85
C ALA A 85 -9.28 -7.26 -7.46
N ILE A 86 -8.17 -8.02 -7.43
CA ILE A 86 -6.89 -7.57 -6.90
C ILE A 86 -6.10 -6.63 -7.82
N PRO A 87 -6.07 -6.80 -9.15
CA PRO A 87 -5.32 -5.91 -10.04
C PRO A 87 -5.64 -4.42 -9.85
N ALA A 88 -6.93 -4.07 -9.73
CA ALA A 88 -7.35 -2.69 -9.50
C ALA A 88 -6.87 -2.15 -8.14
N TYR A 89 -6.85 -2.99 -7.11
CA TYR A 89 -6.32 -2.63 -5.79
C TYR A 89 -4.81 -2.42 -5.81
N VAL A 90 -4.06 -3.30 -6.49
CA VAL A 90 -2.61 -3.17 -6.67
C VAL A 90 -2.26 -1.89 -7.42
N ASP A 91 -2.99 -1.56 -8.49
CA ASP A 91 -2.75 -0.34 -9.26
C ASP A 91 -3.03 0.91 -8.40
N ALA A 92 -4.10 0.89 -7.61
CA ALA A 92 -4.41 1.96 -6.67
C ALA A 92 -3.36 2.09 -5.55
N LEU A 93 -2.80 0.96 -5.08
CA LEU A 93 -1.73 0.94 -4.08
C LEU A 93 -0.45 1.56 -4.66
N GLY A 94 -0.06 1.15 -5.87
CA GLY A 94 1.10 1.72 -6.57
C GLY A 94 0.99 3.23 -6.76
N ASN A 95 -0.18 3.72 -7.19
CA ASN A 95 -0.43 5.16 -7.33
C ASN A 95 -0.37 5.89 -5.98
N SER A 96 -0.94 5.31 -4.91
CA SER A 96 -0.85 5.89 -3.56
C SER A 96 0.60 5.97 -3.07
N CYS A 97 1.42 4.95 -3.35
CA CYS A 97 2.86 4.95 -3.06
C CYS A 97 3.60 6.04 -3.84
N ASP A 98 3.35 6.20 -5.14
CA ASP A 98 3.97 7.24 -5.96
C ASP A 98 3.64 8.64 -5.44
N LYS A 99 2.37 8.90 -5.12
CA LYS A 99 1.94 10.19 -4.58
C LYS A 99 2.54 10.44 -3.20
N LEU A 100 2.61 9.43 -2.33
CA LEU A 100 3.28 9.53 -1.02
C LEU A 100 4.78 9.83 -1.16
N ALA A 101 5.47 9.15 -2.08
CA ALA A 101 6.87 9.41 -2.41
C ALA A 101 7.07 10.85 -2.88
N ARG A 102 6.14 11.39 -3.69
CA ARG A 102 6.18 12.79 -4.14
C ARG A 102 6.02 13.79 -3.00
N VAL A 103 5.19 13.51 -2.00
CA VAL A 103 5.12 14.33 -0.77
C VAL A 103 6.47 14.33 -0.06
N ALA A 104 7.09 13.15 0.10
CA ALA A 104 8.39 13.01 0.75
C ALA A 104 9.50 13.75 -0.03
N GLU A 105 9.52 13.64 -1.36
CA GLU A 105 10.44 14.35 -2.25
C GLU A 105 10.31 15.86 -2.11
N PHE A 106 9.08 16.39 -2.09
CA PHE A 106 8.86 17.82 -1.89
C PHE A 106 9.43 18.30 -0.55
N LYS A 107 9.21 17.53 0.52
CA LYS A 107 9.77 17.83 1.85
C LYS A 107 11.30 17.76 1.86
N GLN A 108 11.89 16.76 1.18
CA GLN A 108 13.34 16.60 1.06
C GLN A 108 13.97 17.77 0.29
N ASN A 109 13.38 18.16 -0.85
CA ASN A 109 13.91 19.25 -1.67
C ASN A 109 13.90 20.61 -0.94
N ILE A 110 12.95 20.83 -0.02
CA ILE A 110 12.97 22.00 0.87
C ILE A 110 14.13 21.92 1.86
N LEU A 111 14.37 20.76 2.47
CA LEU A 111 15.47 20.57 3.41
C LEU A 111 16.84 20.77 2.74
N GLU A 112 17.00 20.25 1.52
CA GLU A 112 18.21 20.38 0.72
C GLU A 112 18.34 21.75 0.01
N LYS A 113 17.37 22.66 0.23
CA LYS A 113 17.31 23.99 -0.40
C LYS A 113 17.31 23.95 -1.94
N LYS A 114 16.94 22.80 -2.54
CA LYS A 114 16.78 22.61 -4.00
C LYS A 114 15.53 23.30 -4.54
N GLN A 115 14.53 23.52 -3.68
CA GLN A 115 13.33 24.28 -4.03
C GLN A 115 12.92 25.19 -2.87
N LYS A 116 12.25 26.30 -3.18
CA LYS A 116 11.65 27.19 -2.17
C LYS A 116 10.38 26.56 -1.60
N ARG A 117 9.99 27.02 -0.40
CA ARG A 117 8.68 26.69 0.16
C ARG A 117 7.60 27.31 -0.72
N ASP A 118 6.78 26.47 -1.33
CA ASP A 118 5.61 26.87 -2.09
C ASP A 118 4.36 26.19 -1.49
N PRO A 119 3.57 26.91 -0.69
CA PRO A 119 2.37 26.36 -0.06
C PRO A 119 1.32 25.91 -1.09
N PHE A 120 1.20 26.58 -2.24
CA PHE A 120 0.21 26.24 -3.26
C PHE A 120 0.59 24.94 -3.98
N ALA A 121 1.86 24.81 -4.39
CA ALA A 121 2.35 23.57 -4.97
C ALA A 121 2.27 22.42 -3.96
N PHE A 122 2.59 22.68 -2.70
CA PHE A 122 2.49 21.65 -1.66
C PHE A 122 1.05 21.19 -1.42
N ASN A 123 0.09 22.12 -1.33
CA ASN A 123 -1.33 21.79 -1.17
C ASN A 123 -1.85 20.94 -2.34
N ARG A 124 -1.42 21.22 -3.57
CA ARG A 124 -1.76 20.39 -4.74
C ARG A 124 -1.21 18.97 -4.60
N ILE A 125 0.06 18.84 -4.20
CA ILE A 125 0.70 17.53 -3.98
C ILE A 125 -0.01 16.73 -2.86
N LEU A 126 -0.41 17.41 -1.78
CA LEU A 126 -1.19 16.79 -0.72
C LEU A 126 -2.56 16.33 -1.21
N LYS A 127 -3.24 17.17 -2.02
CA LYS A 127 -4.55 16.84 -2.57
C LYS A 127 -4.50 15.63 -3.49
N ASP A 128 -3.51 15.59 -4.39
CA ASP A 128 -3.23 14.43 -5.24
C ASP A 128 -3.05 13.13 -4.43
N TYR A 129 -2.33 13.22 -3.31
CA TYR A 129 -2.13 12.08 -2.42
C TYR A 129 -3.41 11.66 -1.70
N GLU A 130 -4.20 12.62 -1.19
CA GLU A 130 -5.49 12.34 -0.57
C GLU A 130 -6.45 11.62 -1.54
N ASP A 131 -6.52 12.07 -2.78
CA ASP A 131 -7.38 11.48 -3.80
C ASP A 131 -6.92 10.06 -4.20
N ALA A 132 -5.60 9.84 -4.30
CA ALA A 132 -5.02 8.52 -4.48
C ALA A 132 -5.31 7.59 -3.30
N GLN A 133 -5.22 8.10 -2.06
CA GLN A 133 -5.56 7.35 -0.86
C GLN A 133 -7.03 6.98 -0.80
N ALA A 134 -7.94 7.89 -1.14
CA ALA A 134 -9.37 7.61 -1.21
C ALA A 134 -9.67 6.52 -2.24
N THR A 135 -8.99 6.54 -3.38
CA THR A 135 -9.12 5.52 -4.42
C THR A 135 -8.61 4.16 -3.94
N LEU A 136 -7.46 4.11 -3.25
CA LEU A 136 -6.94 2.91 -2.63
C LEU A 136 -7.92 2.30 -1.60
N VAL A 137 -8.52 3.14 -0.75
CA VAL A 137 -9.51 2.69 0.25
C VAL A 137 -10.74 2.09 -0.43
N ARG A 138 -11.27 2.74 -1.47
CA ARG A 138 -12.40 2.21 -2.25
C ARG A 138 -12.06 0.88 -2.93
N ALA A 139 -10.91 0.78 -3.59
CA ALA A 139 -10.45 -0.46 -4.21
C ALA A 139 -10.27 -1.59 -3.18
N GLY A 140 -9.77 -1.24 -1.99
CA GLY A 140 -9.61 -2.18 -0.89
C GLY A 140 -10.93 -2.74 -0.37
N ALA A 141 -12.00 -1.95 -0.37
CA ALA A 141 -13.34 -2.42 0.01
C ALA A 141 -13.83 -3.56 -0.90
N PHE A 142 -13.61 -3.46 -2.22
CA PHE A 142 -13.96 -4.54 -3.16
C PHE A 142 -13.17 -5.82 -2.89
N VAL A 143 -11.87 -5.71 -2.60
CA VAL A 143 -11.03 -6.87 -2.24
C VAL A 143 -11.52 -7.51 -0.93
N GLN A 144 -11.91 -6.72 0.07
CA GLN A 144 -12.46 -7.24 1.33
C GLN A 144 -13.80 -7.96 1.13
N VAL A 145 -14.68 -7.41 0.29
CA VAL A 145 -15.96 -8.07 -0.07
C VAL A 145 -15.69 -9.40 -0.78
N ALA A 146 -14.84 -9.40 -1.80
CA ALA A 146 -14.51 -10.62 -2.56
C ALA A 146 -13.84 -11.69 -1.68
N TRP A 147 -12.98 -11.28 -0.74
CA TRP A 147 -12.39 -12.16 0.26
C TRP A 147 -13.44 -12.73 1.24
N GLY A 148 -14.38 -11.89 1.68
CA GLY A 148 -15.50 -12.27 2.53
C GLY A 148 -16.42 -13.31 1.87
N SER A 149 -16.66 -13.18 0.56
CA SER A 149 -17.42 -14.16 -0.23
C SER A 149 -16.69 -15.50 -0.39
N LEU A 150 -15.36 -15.50 -0.35
CA LEU A 150 -14.54 -16.72 -0.41
C LEU A 150 -14.52 -17.49 0.93
N ALA A 151 -14.65 -16.79 2.06
CA ALA A 151 -14.59 -17.35 3.41
C ALA A 151 -15.68 -18.42 3.74
N PRO A 152 -16.97 -18.27 3.40
CA PRO A 152 -18.00 -19.29 3.67
C PRO A 152 -17.78 -20.60 2.90
N ASN A 153 -17.05 -20.58 1.77
CA ASN A 153 -16.69 -21.79 1.03
C ASN A 153 -15.47 -22.53 1.62
N ARG A 154 -14.68 -21.89 2.51
CA ARG A 154 -13.58 -22.56 3.23
C ARG A 154 -14.06 -23.56 4.28
N ASN A 155 -15.14 -23.20 4.98
CA ASN A 155 -15.71 -24.03 6.06
C ASN A 155 -16.49 -25.24 5.52
N LYS A 156 -17.07 -25.16 4.31
CA LYS A 156 -17.75 -26.30 3.67
C LYS A 156 -16.78 -27.35 3.13
N SER A 157 -15.65 -26.94 2.55
CA SER A 157 -14.63 -27.86 2.02
C SER A 157 -13.87 -28.64 3.10
N GLN A 158 -13.86 -28.18 4.36
CA GLN A 158 -13.27 -28.92 5.48
C GLN A 158 -14.20 -29.99 6.07
N HIS A 159 -15.51 -29.91 5.80
CA HIS A 159 -16.50 -30.87 6.31
C HIS A 159 -16.97 -31.89 5.26
N ALA A 160 -16.64 -31.70 3.98
CA ALA A 160 -16.96 -32.64 2.90
C ALA A 160 -15.90 -33.76 2.71
N GLY A 161 -14.92 -33.84 3.61
CA GLY A 161 -13.79 -34.78 3.56
C GLY A 161 -13.62 -35.62 4.81
N ASN A 162 -14.72 -35.94 5.51
CA ASN A 162 -14.77 -36.96 6.57
C ASN A 162 -15.79 -38.03 6.20
#